data_AF-A0A0L8AJZ8-F1
#
_entry.id   AF-A0A0L8AJZ8-F1
#
_cell.length_a   1.000
_cell.length_b   1.000
_cell.length_c   1.000
_cell.angle_alpha   90.00
_cell.angle_beta   90.00
_cell.angle_gamma   90.00
#
_symmetry.space_group_name_H-M   'P 1'
#
loop_
_entity.id
_entity.type
_entity.pdbx_description
1 polymer ?
#
loop_
_entity_poly.entity_id
_entity_poly.type
_entity_poly.pdbx_seq_one_letter_code
_entity_poly.pdbx_strand_id
1 'polypeptide(L)'
;MINASQTQQIRSYLLQQGFTNPELIDDLVDHLSCEVELLIEEGRIDFTSAFSTAKEKVMPDYAIQIENDLKFLTTKKYNTMIKKLAFIGGYASVVCLCLSILFFSQSLLGSKRSELKMQAIQIEYNMNNPGAGFKDSEARDELNTFYLNQQIQSSKKFELAETFLIISFILFASLYLPYQFYSKYQRSEESLQQA
;
A
#
# COMPACT_ATOMS: atom_id res chain seq x y z
N MET A 1 -32.53 -13.45 -35.05
CA MET A 1 -32.50 -12.27 -34.15
C MET A 1 -33.70 -12.25 -33.22
N ILE A 2 -33.45 -12.24 -31.91
CA ILE A 2 -34.49 -12.09 -30.88
C ILE A 2 -34.93 -10.63 -30.73
N ASN A 3 -36.15 -10.42 -30.25
CA ASN A 3 -36.71 -9.07 -30.09
C ASN A 3 -36.38 -8.44 -28.73
N ALA A 4 -36.53 -7.11 -28.62
CA ALA A 4 -36.26 -6.39 -27.37
C ALA A 4 -37.10 -6.86 -26.17
N SER A 5 -38.30 -7.42 -26.41
CA SER A 5 -39.15 -8.00 -25.35
C SER A 5 -38.57 -9.31 -24.81
N GLN A 6 -38.01 -10.15 -25.68
CA GLN A 6 -37.35 -11.40 -25.35
C GLN A 6 -36.03 -11.17 -24.60
N THR A 7 -35.24 -10.19 -25.02
CA THR A 7 -34.05 -9.75 -24.26
C THR A 7 -34.42 -9.26 -22.86
N GLN A 8 -35.52 -8.50 -22.74
CA GLN A 8 -36.03 -8.04 -21.45
C GLN A 8 -36.52 -9.22 -20.57
N GLN A 9 -37.09 -10.28 -21.17
CA GLN A 9 -37.48 -11.49 -20.45
C GLN A 9 -36.27 -12.24 -19.89
N ILE A 10 -35.17 -12.36 -20.67
CA ILE A 10 -33.91 -12.95 -20.20
C ILE A 10 -33.34 -12.14 -19.03
N ARG A 11 -33.31 -10.81 -19.17
CA ARG A 11 -32.83 -9.91 -18.10
C ARG A 11 -33.67 -10.00 -16.83
N SER A 12 -34.99 -10.05 -16.98
CA SER A 12 -35.93 -10.19 -15.86
C SER A 12 -35.76 -11.53 -15.14
N TYR A 13 -35.47 -12.62 -15.89
CA TYR A 13 -35.17 -13.92 -15.32
C TYR A 13 -33.90 -13.88 -14.47
N LEU A 14 -32.81 -13.29 -14.96
CA LEU A 14 -31.56 -13.15 -14.20
C LEU A 14 -31.75 -12.32 -12.92
N LEU A 15 -32.53 -11.24 -12.98
CA LEU A 15 -32.88 -10.46 -11.79
C LEU A 15 -33.71 -11.27 -10.78
N GLN A 16 -34.65 -12.11 -11.25
CA GLN A 16 -35.44 -13.00 -10.38
C GLN A 16 -34.60 -14.11 -9.74
N GLN A 17 -33.56 -14.58 -10.43
CA GLN A 17 -32.60 -15.54 -9.89
C GLN A 17 -31.66 -14.92 -8.84
N GLY A 18 -31.68 -13.60 -8.65
CA GLY A 18 -30.94 -12.93 -7.59
C GLY A 18 -29.53 -12.48 -7.97
N PHE A 19 -29.20 -12.43 -9.26
CA PHE A 19 -27.98 -11.78 -9.74
C PHE A 19 -28.02 -10.28 -9.40
N THR A 20 -26.94 -9.75 -8.83
CA THR A 20 -26.89 -8.35 -8.36
C THR A 20 -25.88 -7.48 -9.10
N ASN A 21 -24.90 -8.09 -9.78
CA ASN A 21 -23.91 -7.36 -10.55
C ASN A 21 -24.45 -6.97 -11.95
N PRO A 22 -24.60 -5.67 -12.27
CA PRO A 22 -25.15 -5.22 -13.55
C PRO A 22 -24.27 -5.58 -14.76
N GLU A 23 -22.95 -5.56 -14.62
CA GLU A 23 -22.03 -5.92 -15.71
C GLU A 23 -22.16 -7.41 -16.05
N LEU A 24 -22.22 -8.27 -15.03
CA LEU A 24 -22.43 -9.71 -15.20
C LEU A 24 -23.79 -10.02 -15.79
N ILE A 25 -24.84 -9.28 -15.38
CA ILE A 25 -26.18 -9.43 -15.97
C ILE A 25 -26.13 -9.09 -17.45
N ASP A 26 -25.50 -7.99 -17.85
CA ASP A 26 -25.47 -7.58 -19.25
C ASP A 26 -24.65 -8.59 -20.10
N ASP A 27 -23.51 -9.09 -19.59
CA ASP A 27 -22.73 -10.16 -20.23
C ASP A 27 -23.53 -11.47 -20.37
N LEU A 28 -24.23 -11.88 -19.32
CA LEU A 28 -25.07 -13.09 -19.34
C LEU A 28 -26.28 -12.94 -20.26
N VAL A 29 -26.89 -11.74 -20.31
CA VAL A 29 -27.98 -11.44 -21.25
C VAL A 29 -27.48 -11.57 -22.68
N ASP A 30 -26.32 -10.99 -23.00
CA ASP A 30 -25.75 -11.05 -24.35
C ASP A 30 -25.41 -12.49 -24.75
N HIS A 31 -24.78 -13.25 -23.85
CA HIS A 31 -24.39 -14.62 -24.13
C HIS A 31 -25.60 -15.56 -24.26
N LEU A 32 -26.60 -15.42 -23.39
CA LEU A 32 -27.87 -16.15 -23.50
C LEU A 32 -28.64 -15.76 -24.75
N SER A 33 -28.59 -14.48 -25.15
CA SER A 33 -29.27 -14.00 -26.36
C SER A 33 -28.66 -14.64 -27.62
N CYS A 34 -27.33 -14.62 -27.75
CA CYS A 34 -26.62 -15.28 -28.85
C CYS A 34 -26.92 -16.78 -28.92
N GLU A 35 -26.93 -17.49 -27.79
CA GLU A 35 -27.21 -18.93 -27.79
C GLU A 35 -28.66 -19.26 -28.11
N VAL A 36 -29.61 -18.44 -27.66
CA VAL A 36 -31.02 -18.58 -28.07
C VAL A 36 -31.18 -18.32 -29.57
N GLU A 37 -30.48 -17.34 -30.13
CA GLU A 37 -30.49 -17.07 -31.57
C GLU A 37 -29.97 -18.26 -32.38
N LEU A 38 -28.84 -18.84 -31.97
CA LEU A 38 -28.28 -20.04 -32.60
C LEU A 38 -29.25 -21.22 -32.56
N LEU A 39 -29.87 -21.49 -31.41
CA LEU A 39 -30.81 -22.61 -31.26
C LEU A 39 -32.09 -22.43 -32.08
N ILE A 40 -32.57 -21.19 -32.24
CA ILE A 40 -33.73 -20.88 -33.08
C ILE A 40 -33.37 -21.09 -34.57
N GLU A 41 -32.18 -20.67 -34.99
CA GLU A 41 -31.70 -20.80 -36.37
C GLU A 41 -31.41 -22.25 -36.77
N GLU A 42 -30.81 -23.05 -35.87
CA GLU A 42 -30.45 -24.45 -36.14
C GLU A 42 -31.64 -25.40 -36.05
N GLY A 43 -32.54 -25.20 -35.08
CA GLY A 43 -33.58 -26.20 -34.75
C GLY A 43 -35.01 -25.84 -35.15
N ARG A 44 -35.28 -24.62 -35.64
CA ARG A 44 -36.65 -24.06 -35.80
C ARG A 44 -37.51 -24.26 -34.55
N ILE A 45 -36.90 -24.13 -33.38
CA ILE A 45 -37.56 -24.33 -32.09
C ILE A 45 -38.14 -22.99 -31.62
N ASP A 46 -39.27 -23.02 -30.92
CA ASP A 46 -39.84 -21.80 -30.33
C ASP A 46 -38.90 -21.19 -29.28
N PHE A 47 -38.97 -19.86 -29.11
CA PHE A 47 -38.16 -19.09 -28.18
C PHE A 47 -38.19 -19.67 -26.76
N THR A 48 -39.36 -20.11 -26.29
CA THR A 48 -39.53 -20.65 -24.94
C THR A 48 -38.69 -21.91 -24.73
N SER A 49 -38.67 -22.80 -25.73
CA SER A 49 -37.90 -24.04 -25.71
C SER A 49 -36.40 -23.77 -25.89
N ALA A 50 -36.05 -22.89 -26.82
CA ALA A 50 -34.66 -22.46 -27.04
C ALA A 50 -34.07 -21.80 -25.78
N PHE A 51 -34.85 -20.98 -25.08
CA PHE A 51 -34.44 -20.36 -23.82
C PHE A 51 -34.28 -21.37 -22.70
N SER A 52 -35.13 -22.40 -22.63
CA SER A 52 -34.96 -23.49 -21.65
C SER A 52 -33.63 -24.23 -21.85
N THR A 53 -33.33 -24.59 -23.09
CA THR A 53 -32.08 -25.29 -23.45
C THR A 53 -30.85 -24.40 -23.28
N ALA A 54 -30.94 -23.12 -23.65
CA ALA A 54 -29.86 -22.15 -23.45
C ALA A 54 -29.55 -21.95 -21.96
N LYS A 55 -30.56 -21.93 -21.09
CA LYS A 55 -30.36 -21.84 -19.63
C LYS A 55 -29.55 -23.02 -19.11
N GLU A 56 -29.90 -24.25 -19.48
CA GLU A 56 -29.20 -25.46 -19.02
C GLU A 56 -27.77 -25.54 -19.57
N LYS A 57 -27.54 -25.01 -20.78
CA LYS A 57 -26.21 -24.97 -21.42
C LYS A 57 -25.29 -23.88 -20.85
N VAL A 58 -25.83 -22.68 -20.58
CA VAL A 58 -25.06 -21.48 -20.21
C VAL A 58 -24.98 -21.28 -18.70
N MET A 59 -25.99 -21.68 -17.94
CA MET A 59 -26.01 -21.55 -16.47
C MET A 59 -26.04 -22.92 -15.78
N PRO A 60 -24.96 -23.34 -15.11
CA PRO A 60 -25.04 -24.46 -14.18
C PRO A 60 -25.90 -24.09 -12.96
N ASP A 61 -26.50 -25.09 -12.31
CA ASP A 61 -27.41 -24.95 -11.14
C ASP A 61 -26.87 -24.09 -9.97
N TYR A 62 -25.57 -23.79 -9.96
CA TYR A 62 -24.85 -23.10 -8.89
C TYR A 62 -24.30 -21.71 -9.27
N ALA A 63 -24.70 -21.12 -10.40
CA ALA A 63 -24.15 -19.86 -10.88
C ALA A 63 -24.20 -18.70 -9.85
N ILE A 64 -25.28 -18.61 -9.07
CA ILE A 64 -25.45 -17.62 -7.99
C ILE A 64 -24.52 -17.90 -6.81
N GLN A 65 -24.30 -19.18 -6.47
CA GLN A 65 -23.34 -19.55 -5.42
C GLN A 65 -21.91 -19.17 -5.82
N ILE A 66 -21.57 -19.32 -7.10
CA ILE A 66 -20.27 -18.92 -7.63
C ILE A 66 -20.07 -17.40 -7.52
N GLU A 67 -21.08 -16.57 -7.87
CA GLU A 67 -20.99 -15.11 -7.71
C GLU A 67 -20.81 -14.72 -6.23
N ASN A 68 -21.58 -15.32 -5.34
CA ASN A 68 -21.51 -15.05 -3.90
C ASN A 68 -20.16 -15.47 -3.29
N ASP A 69 -19.65 -16.65 -3.66
CA ASP A 69 -18.35 -17.13 -3.22
C ASP A 69 -17.24 -16.24 -3.76
N LEU A 70 -17.31 -15.80 -5.02
CA LEU A 70 -16.34 -14.89 -5.61
C LEU A 70 -16.34 -13.54 -4.87
N LYS A 71 -17.51 -12.99 -4.56
CA LYS A 71 -17.66 -11.74 -3.81
C LYS A 71 -17.12 -11.87 -2.38
N PHE A 72 -17.38 -12.99 -1.72
CA PHE A 72 -16.86 -13.28 -0.40
C PHE A 72 -15.33 -13.41 -0.40
N LEU A 73 -14.78 -14.18 -1.35
CA LEU A 73 -13.34 -14.41 -1.48
C LEU A 73 -12.59 -13.13 -1.83
N THR A 74 -13.11 -12.33 -2.76
CA THR A 74 -12.52 -11.04 -3.14
C THR A 74 -12.54 -10.06 -1.97
N THR A 75 -13.68 -9.90 -1.29
CA THR A 75 -13.79 -9.03 -0.11
C THR A 75 -12.83 -9.44 1.01
N LYS A 76 -12.77 -10.74 1.33
CA LYS A 76 -11.85 -11.27 2.35
C LYS A 76 -10.39 -11.08 1.96
N LYS A 77 -10.05 -11.26 0.69
CA LYS A 77 -8.69 -11.05 0.15
C LYS A 77 -8.27 -9.59 0.26
N TYR A 78 -9.12 -8.65 -0.16
CA TYR A 78 -8.84 -7.21 -0.06
C TYR A 78 -8.65 -6.76 1.39
N ASN A 79 -9.55 -7.17 2.29
CA ASN A 79 -9.44 -6.85 3.72
C ASN A 79 -8.14 -7.41 4.33
N THR A 80 -7.78 -8.65 3.96
CA THR A 80 -6.52 -9.27 4.41
C THR A 80 -5.30 -8.53 3.87
N MET A 81 -5.31 -8.09 2.61
CA MET A 81 -4.19 -7.34 2.02
C MET A 81 -4.01 -5.96 2.68
N ILE A 82 -5.09 -5.22 2.91
CA ILE A 82 -5.05 -3.91 3.58
C ILE A 82 -4.46 -4.05 4.99
N LYS A 83 -4.89 -5.07 5.76
CA LYS A 83 -4.35 -5.37 7.09
C LYS A 83 -2.84 -5.68 7.05
N LYS A 84 -2.41 -6.51 6.10
CA LYS A 84 -0.99 -6.86 5.93
C LYS A 84 -0.15 -5.64 5.56
N LEU A 85 -0.64 -4.81 4.65
CA LEU A 85 0.05 -3.60 4.21
C LEU A 85 0.20 -2.59 5.36
N ALA A 86 -0.86 -2.38 6.14
CA ALA A 86 -0.84 -1.52 7.31
C ALA A 86 0.15 -2.00 8.37
N PHE A 87 0.19 -3.31 8.60
CA PHE A 87 1.14 -3.91 9.55
C PHE A 87 2.58 -3.69 9.08
N ILE A 88 2.93 -4.11 7.86
CA ILE A 88 4.28 -3.96 7.30
C ILE A 88 4.69 -2.48 7.26
N GLY A 89 3.77 -1.60 6.84
CA GLY A 89 3.97 -0.15 6.80
C GLY A 89 4.25 0.47 8.17
N GLY A 90 3.49 0.04 9.18
CA GLY A 90 3.70 0.46 10.56
C GLY A 90 5.08 0.07 11.09
N TYR A 91 5.50 -1.19 10.90
CA TYR A 91 6.84 -1.62 11.29
C TYR A 91 7.94 -0.89 10.51
N ALA A 92 7.78 -0.70 9.21
CA ALA A 92 8.75 0.02 8.39
C ALA A 92 8.89 1.48 8.84
N SER A 93 7.78 2.14 9.20
CA SER A 93 7.79 3.49 9.78
C SER A 93 8.57 3.54 11.09
N VAL A 94 8.30 2.62 12.03
CA VAL A 94 9.03 2.56 13.32
C VAL A 94 10.52 2.32 13.11
N VAL A 95 10.90 1.44 12.19
CA VAL A 95 12.32 1.19 11.86
C VAL A 95 12.98 2.46 11.31
N CYS A 96 12.31 3.18 10.39
CA CYS A 96 12.82 4.45 9.87
C CYS A 96 12.96 5.50 10.99
N LEU A 97 12.00 5.58 11.91
CA LEU A 97 12.06 6.47 13.07
C LEU A 97 13.25 6.14 13.98
N CYS A 98 13.47 4.87 14.28
CA CYS A 98 14.63 4.42 15.04
C CYS A 98 15.95 4.78 14.35
N LEU A 99 16.06 4.56 13.04
CA LEU A 99 17.24 4.95 12.26
C LEU A 99 17.46 6.47 12.29
N SER A 100 16.40 7.26 12.16
CA SER A 100 16.46 8.72 12.29
C SER A 100 17.06 9.14 13.64
N ILE A 101 16.53 8.61 14.74
CA ILE A 101 17.03 8.90 16.10
C ILE A 101 18.49 8.47 16.26
N LEU A 102 18.87 7.30 15.74
CA LEU A 102 20.24 6.79 15.80
C LEU A 102 21.22 7.71 15.06
N PHE A 103 20.89 8.11 13.83
CA PHE A 103 21.75 8.99 13.04
C PHE A 103 21.84 10.40 13.62
N PHE A 104 20.72 10.93 14.13
CA PHE A 104 20.69 12.21 14.83
C PHE A 104 21.59 12.19 16.08
N SER A 105 21.44 11.15 16.91
CA SER A 105 22.27 10.95 18.11
C SER A 105 23.75 10.81 17.75
N GLN A 106 24.09 10.01 16.73
CA GLN A 106 25.48 9.88 16.28
C GLN A 106 26.07 11.19 15.73
N SER A 107 25.26 12.02 15.05
CA SER A 107 25.71 13.33 14.58
C SER A 107 26.05 14.24 15.76
N LEU A 108 25.16 14.35 16.75
CA LEU A 108 25.38 15.17 17.95
C LEU A 108 26.54 14.69 18.83
N LEU A 109 26.65 13.39 19.09
CA LEU A 109 27.77 12.85 19.87
C LEU A 109 29.08 12.95 19.07
N GLY A 110 29.02 12.78 17.76
CA GLY A 110 30.17 12.88 16.86
C GLY A 110 30.78 14.28 16.84
N SER A 111 29.94 15.32 16.77
CA SER A 111 30.39 16.72 16.80
C SER A 111 31.02 17.09 18.14
N LYS A 112 30.36 16.77 19.27
CA LYS A 112 30.89 17.04 20.62
C LYS A 112 32.19 16.31 20.89
N ARG A 113 32.31 15.04 20.46
CA ARG A 113 33.55 14.27 20.63
C ARG A 113 34.71 14.86 19.81
N SER A 114 34.42 15.37 18.61
CA SER A 114 35.41 16.06 17.78
C SER A 114 35.96 17.28 18.48
N GLU A 115 35.07 18.14 18.98
CA GLU A 115 35.41 19.39 19.66
C GLU A 115 36.29 19.14 20.90
N LEU A 116 35.91 18.17 21.74
CA LEU A 116 36.71 17.79 22.91
C LEU A 116 38.09 17.26 22.53
N LYS A 117 38.18 16.46 21.46
CA LYS A 117 39.47 15.94 20.97
C LYS A 117 40.35 17.07 20.44
N MET A 118 39.78 18.05 19.75
CA MET A 118 40.48 19.24 19.26
C MET A 118 41.05 20.07 20.42
N GLN A 119 40.22 20.34 21.44
CA GLN A 119 40.65 21.06 22.63
C GLN A 119 41.78 20.32 23.36
N ALA A 120 41.67 18.99 23.50
CA ALA A 120 42.71 18.18 24.12
C ALA A 120 44.05 18.24 23.35
N ILE A 121 44.02 18.09 22.03
CA ILE A 121 45.24 18.18 21.19
C ILE A 121 45.86 19.58 21.27
N GLN A 122 45.04 20.63 21.26
CA GLN A 122 45.52 22.01 21.38
C GLN A 122 46.17 22.26 22.75
N ILE A 123 45.58 21.75 23.83
CA ILE A 123 46.14 21.85 25.19
C ILE A 123 47.46 21.09 25.27
N GLU A 124 47.51 19.85 24.78
CA GLU A 124 48.72 19.01 24.78
C GLU A 124 49.88 19.67 24.02
N TYR A 125 49.59 20.24 22.84
CA TYR A 125 50.59 20.98 22.07
C TYR A 125 51.14 22.18 22.83
N ASN A 126 50.26 22.97 23.45
CA ASN A 126 50.63 24.17 24.21
C ASN A 126 51.43 23.82 25.47
N MET A 127 51.13 22.69 26.12
CA MET A 127 51.89 22.20 27.28
C MET A 127 53.29 21.76 26.89
N ASN A 128 53.44 21.12 25.73
CA ASN A 128 54.73 20.65 25.22
C ASN A 128 55.58 21.77 24.59
N ASN A 129 54.98 22.91 24.22
CA ASN A 129 55.66 24.05 23.59
C ASN A 129 55.27 25.40 24.24
N PRO A 130 55.66 25.65 25.51
CA PRO A 130 55.28 26.85 26.23
C PRO A 130 55.81 28.12 25.54
N GLY A 131 54.90 29.03 25.15
CA GLY A 131 55.22 30.32 24.54
C GLY A 131 55.28 30.32 23.01
N ALA A 132 55.36 29.15 22.37
CA ALA A 132 55.07 29.00 20.96
C ALA A 132 53.56 28.73 20.82
N GLY A 133 52.77 29.78 20.54
CA GLY A 133 51.41 29.54 20.03
C GLY A 133 51.46 28.58 18.84
N PHE A 134 50.35 27.89 18.54
CA PHE A 134 50.21 26.92 17.45
C PHE A 134 50.61 27.54 16.09
N LYS A 135 51.92 27.59 15.82
CA LYS A 135 52.57 28.31 14.69
C LYS A 135 53.05 27.34 13.62
N ASP A 136 53.06 26.05 13.92
CA ASP A 136 53.37 25.00 12.96
C ASP A 136 52.20 24.87 11.97
N SER A 137 52.42 25.31 10.72
CA SER A 137 51.36 25.38 9.70
C SER A 137 50.86 23.98 9.32
N GLU A 138 51.75 23.00 9.31
CA GLU A 138 51.46 21.63 8.86
C GLU A 138 50.55 20.91 9.87
N ALA A 139 50.89 20.97 11.16
CA ALA A 139 50.04 20.43 12.23
C ALA A 139 48.68 21.13 12.29
N ARG A 140 48.62 22.44 12.01
CA ARG A 140 47.36 23.20 12.00
C ARG A 140 46.47 22.82 10.82
N ASP A 141 47.06 22.58 9.65
CA ASP A 141 46.33 22.19 8.45
C ASP A 141 45.79 20.75 8.55
N GLU A 142 46.56 19.81 9.10
CA GLU A 142 46.07 18.46 9.41
C GLU A 142 44.91 18.49 10.42
N LEU A 143 45.01 19.32 11.45
CA LEU A 143 43.97 19.46 12.47
C LEU A 143 42.67 20.06 11.88
N ASN A 144 42.81 21.10 11.04
CA ASN A 144 41.69 21.74 10.36
C ASN A 144 41.02 20.79 9.35
N THR A 145 41.80 20.03 8.59
CA THR A 145 41.25 19.05 7.64
C THR A 145 40.53 17.90 8.35
N PHE A 146 41.04 17.42 9.48
CA PHE A 146 40.34 16.47 10.34
C PHE A 146 39.01 17.02 10.84
N TYR A 147 38.99 18.26 11.33
CA TYR A 147 37.77 18.92 11.81
C TYR A 147 36.73 19.11 10.70
N LEU A 148 37.14 19.61 9.54
CA LEU A 148 36.28 19.79 8.37
C LEU A 148 35.68 18.46 7.92
N ASN A 149 36.48 17.40 7.82
CA ASN A 149 36.01 16.07 7.45
C ASN A 149 34.98 15.53 8.46
N GLN A 150 35.20 15.77 9.76
CA GLN A 150 34.27 15.31 10.79
C GLN A 150 32.97 16.12 10.80
N GLN A 151 33.02 17.44 10.57
CA GLN A 151 31.82 18.26 10.37
C GLN A 151 31.02 17.81 9.15
N ILE A 152 31.68 17.54 8.02
CA ILE A 152 31.01 17.03 6.81
C ILE A 152 30.33 15.69 7.10
N GLN A 153 30.98 14.76 7.79
CA GLN A 153 30.36 13.49 8.17
C GLN A 153 29.17 13.69 9.12
N SER A 154 29.27 14.61 10.07
CA SER A 154 28.18 14.97 10.98
C SER A 154 26.98 15.53 10.22
N SER A 155 27.22 16.44 9.27
CA SER A 155 26.18 17.04 8.40
C SER A 155 25.47 15.97 7.57
N LYS A 156 26.24 15.08 6.92
CA LYS A 156 25.68 13.96 6.15
C LYS A 156 24.78 13.05 7.01
N LYS A 157 25.22 12.72 8.23
CA LYS A 157 24.39 11.92 9.15
C LYS A 157 23.13 12.65 9.60
N PHE A 158 23.20 13.97 9.74
CA PHE A 158 22.05 14.80 10.09
C PHE A 158 21.01 14.83 8.96
N GLU A 159 21.44 15.07 7.71
CA GLU A 159 20.56 15.02 6.52
C GLU A 159 19.90 13.65 6.36
N LEU A 160 20.66 12.58 6.61
CA LEU A 160 20.19 11.21 6.55
C LEU A 160 19.16 10.92 7.65
N ALA A 161 19.35 11.47 8.85
CA ALA A 161 18.39 11.40 9.95
C ALA A 161 17.06 12.11 9.59
N GLU A 162 17.14 13.31 9.01
CA GLU A 162 15.97 14.08 8.57
C GLU A 162 15.19 13.35 7.48
N THR A 163 15.89 12.79 6.50
CA THR A 163 15.28 12.00 5.41
C THR A 163 14.51 10.80 5.97
N PHE A 164 15.10 10.04 6.89
CA PHE A 164 14.41 8.91 7.53
C PHE A 164 13.24 9.33 8.41
N LEU A 165 13.31 10.51 9.05
CA LEU A 165 12.19 11.06 9.81
C LEU A 165 11.00 11.35 8.89
N ILE A 166 11.25 12.03 7.77
CA ILE A 166 10.21 12.37 6.78
C ILE A 166 9.59 11.09 6.21
N ILE A 167 10.41 10.12 5.80
CA ILE A 167 9.94 8.82 5.28
C ILE A 167 9.08 8.11 6.34
N SER A 168 9.51 8.10 7.61
CA SER A 168 8.74 7.51 8.71
C SER A 168 7.34 8.11 8.83
N PHE A 169 7.24 9.44 8.79
CA PHE A 169 5.95 10.14 8.87
C PHE A 169 5.09 9.87 7.65
N ILE A 170 5.66 9.87 6.44
CA ILE A 170 4.93 9.58 5.20
C ILE A 170 4.40 8.15 5.22
N LEU A 171 5.21 7.15 5.60
CA LEU A 171 4.78 5.76 5.70
C LEU A 171 3.66 5.60 6.74
N PHE A 172 3.79 6.26 7.89
CA PHE A 172 2.74 6.25 8.90
C PHE A 172 1.44 6.88 8.37
N ALA A 173 1.51 8.09 7.82
CA ALA A 173 0.34 8.81 7.33
C ALA A 173 -0.32 8.11 6.13
N SER A 174 0.46 7.50 5.23
CA SER A 174 -0.08 6.87 4.02
C SER A 174 -0.58 5.44 4.24
N LEU A 175 -0.10 4.72 5.26
CA LEU A 175 -0.45 3.31 5.46
C LEU A 175 -1.30 3.09 6.71
N TYR A 176 -0.99 3.78 7.81
CA TYR A 176 -1.70 3.59 9.07
C TYR A 176 -3.04 4.36 9.11
N LEU A 177 -3.07 5.61 8.68
CA LEU A 177 -4.33 6.40 8.69
C LEU A 177 -5.41 5.78 7.79
N PRO A 178 -5.15 5.42 6.51
CA PRO A 178 -6.17 4.81 5.67
C PRO A 178 -6.68 3.49 6.23
N TYR A 179 -5.80 2.69 6.85
CA TYR A 179 -6.21 1.48 7.54
C TYR A 179 -7.13 1.76 8.73
N GLN A 180 -6.83 2.78 9.54
CA GLN A 180 -7.66 3.14 10.67
C GLN A 180 -9.05 3.64 10.21
N PHE A 181 -9.11 4.43 9.15
CA PHE A 181 -10.37 4.84 8.54
C PHE A 181 -11.15 3.64 7.97
N TYR A 182 -10.49 2.78 7.19
CA TYR A 182 -11.10 1.59 6.60
C TYR A 182 -11.65 0.63 7.66
N SER A 183 -10.88 0.35 8.71
CA SER A 183 -11.31 -0.54 9.79
C SER A 183 -12.50 0.02 10.58
N LYS A 184 -12.55 1.34 10.83
CA LYS A 184 -13.71 1.99 11.46
C LYS A 184 -14.93 1.98 10.56
N TYR A 185 -14.76 2.26 9.26
CA TYR A 185 -15.84 2.19 8.27
C TYR A 185 -16.46 0.79 8.22
N GLN A 186 -15.63 -0.24 8.10
CA GLN A 186 -16.10 -1.62 8.05
C GLN A 186 -16.86 -2.03 9.31
N ARG A 187 -16.35 -1.65 10.49
CA ARG A 187 -17.02 -1.93 11.77
C ARG A 187 -18.37 -1.22 11.90
N SER A 188 -18.52 -0.05 11.28
CA SER A 188 -19.78 0.69 11.23
C SER A 188 -20.81 0.02 10.33
N GLU A 189 -20.41 -0.52 9.17
CA GLU A 189 -21.33 -1.27 8.29
C GLU A 189 -21.81 -2.57 8.94
N GLU A 190 -20.89 -3.31 9.57
CA GLU A 190 -21.23 -4.54 10.31
C GLU A 190 -22.25 -4.27 11.44
N SER A 191 -22.13 -3.13 12.14
CA SER A 191 -23.10 -2.75 13.18
C SER A 191 -24.47 -2.32 12.63
N LEU A 192 -24.51 -1.76 11.42
CA LEU A 192 -25.77 -1.35 10.77
C LEU A 192 -26.54 -2.56 10.20
N GLN A 193 -25.85 -3.64 9.83
CA GLN A 193 -26.49 -4.87 9.36
C GLN A 193 -27.05 -5.75 10.49
N GLN A 194 -26.70 -5.45 11.75
CA GLN A 194 -27.14 -6.20 12.95
C GLN A 194 -28.24 -5.47 13.74
N ALA A 195 -28.64 -4.26 13.33
CA ALA A 195 -29.70 -3.45 13.95
C ALA A 195 -30.98 -3.51 13.12
#